data_AF-A0A0A2VVU4-F1
#
_entry.id   AF-A0A0A2VVU4-F1
#
_cell.length_a   1.000
_cell.length_b   1.000
_cell.length_c   1.000
_cell.angle_alpha   90.00
_cell.angle_beta   90.00
_cell.angle_gamma   90.00
#
_symmetry.space_group_name_H-M   'P 1'
#
loop_
_entity.id
_entity.type
_entity.pdbx_description
1 polymer ?
#
loop_
_entity_poly.entity_id
_entity_poly.type
_entity_poly.pdbx_seq_one_letter_code
_entity_poly.pdbx_strand_id
1 'polypeptide(L)'
;MVGWCSGTISGLVAATPASGFIDPWASIILGIVAGVCCNFGTKIKFLVGIDDSLDVFAEHGIGGMVGLIFNAFFATKHVIGLDGVNSGTDGGFLDHRFATIGWQIAAIVAASGYAFVMSAIIAKIIDLVPGLKLRASEEAELLGMDDDQHGEFSYDYVEVRRDFLAWSPQRGEPAEEGTMLEPQHGIAEHASMIRPTSSSVAMAEGKRSSPSSLRDHSDREEVIVEAVEPTIKEKQPSA
;
A
#
# COMPACT_ATOMS: atom_id res chain seq x y z
N MET A 1 16.02 -4.72 -1.75
CA MET A 1 15.30 -6.00 -1.54
C MET A 1 14.14 -6.11 -2.52
N VAL A 2 13.01 -5.40 -2.33
CA VAL A 2 11.77 -5.50 -3.15
C VAL A 2 12.03 -5.75 -4.64
N GLY A 3 12.68 -4.83 -5.37
CA GLY A 3 12.89 -4.98 -6.82
C GLY A 3 13.69 -6.22 -7.28
N TRP A 4 14.47 -6.87 -6.40
CA TRP A 4 15.11 -8.15 -6.68
C TRP A 4 14.12 -9.32 -6.53
N CYS A 5 13.26 -9.28 -5.52
CA CYS A 5 12.15 -10.21 -5.36
C CYS A 5 11.15 -10.06 -6.53
N SER A 6 10.72 -8.83 -6.83
CA SER A 6 9.85 -8.50 -7.97
C SER A 6 10.43 -9.01 -9.28
N GLY A 7 11.68 -8.64 -9.63
CA GLY A 7 12.36 -9.12 -10.85
C GLY A 7 12.49 -10.65 -10.94
N THR A 8 12.59 -11.33 -9.80
CA THR A 8 12.57 -12.81 -9.74
C THR A 8 11.18 -13.36 -10.04
N ILE A 9 10.12 -12.72 -9.53
CA ILE A 9 8.72 -13.05 -9.88
C ILE A 9 8.45 -12.76 -11.37
N SER A 10 8.88 -11.62 -11.92
CA SER A 10 8.75 -11.31 -13.36
C SER A 10 9.33 -12.42 -14.24
N GLY A 11 10.52 -12.90 -13.88
CA GLY A 11 11.20 -14.00 -14.58
C GLY A 11 10.46 -15.33 -14.48
N LEU A 12 9.93 -15.68 -13.31
CA LEU A 12 9.15 -16.92 -13.09
C LEU A 12 7.79 -16.88 -13.81
N VAL A 13 7.10 -15.74 -13.79
CA VAL A 13 5.87 -15.52 -14.56
C VAL A 13 6.16 -15.69 -16.05
N ALA A 14 7.16 -14.98 -16.58
CA ALA A 14 7.48 -15.01 -18.00
C ALA A 14 8.01 -16.38 -18.47
N ALA A 15 8.66 -17.14 -17.58
CA ALA A 15 9.08 -18.53 -17.84
C ALA A 15 7.90 -19.53 -17.86
N THR A 16 6.79 -19.25 -17.17
CA THR A 16 5.64 -20.17 -17.07
C THR A 16 5.08 -20.62 -18.43
N PRO A 17 4.82 -19.73 -19.42
CA PRO A 17 4.39 -20.15 -20.77
C PRO A 17 5.54 -20.65 -21.68
N ALA A 18 6.81 -20.64 -21.24
CA ALA A 18 7.98 -20.84 -22.12
C ALA A 18 8.90 -22.00 -21.71
N SER A 19 8.87 -22.44 -20.45
CA SER A 19 9.85 -23.35 -19.83
C SER A 19 9.96 -24.74 -20.47
N GLY A 20 8.88 -25.24 -21.08
CA GLY A 20 8.87 -26.51 -21.84
C GLY A 20 9.11 -26.37 -23.35
N PHE A 21 9.45 -25.17 -23.82
CA PHE A 21 9.45 -24.85 -25.26
C PHE A 21 10.76 -24.22 -25.75
N ILE A 22 11.42 -23.37 -24.95
CA ILE A 22 12.58 -22.58 -25.37
C ILE A 22 13.91 -23.16 -24.85
N ASP A 23 15.00 -22.89 -25.58
CA ASP A 23 16.34 -23.31 -25.17
C ASP A 23 16.84 -22.60 -23.87
N PRO A 24 17.74 -23.23 -23.09
CA PRO A 24 18.33 -22.62 -21.88
C PRO A 24 19.12 -21.32 -22.10
N TRP A 25 19.56 -21.02 -23.32
CA TRP A 25 20.19 -19.72 -23.64
C TRP A 25 19.13 -18.62 -23.83
N ALA A 26 17.96 -18.96 -24.36
CA ALA A 26 16.85 -18.03 -24.57
C ALA A 26 16.14 -17.68 -23.27
N SER A 27 16.11 -18.60 -22.28
CA SER A 27 15.51 -18.32 -20.96
C SER A 27 16.27 -17.26 -20.15
N ILE A 28 17.59 -17.12 -20.35
CA ILE A 28 18.39 -16.04 -19.77
C ILE A 28 17.96 -14.68 -20.35
N ILE A 29 17.77 -14.61 -21.67
CA ILE A 29 17.31 -13.40 -22.37
C ILE A 29 15.88 -13.06 -21.94
N LEU A 30 15.00 -14.06 -21.83
CA LEU A 30 13.63 -13.93 -21.32
C LEU A 30 13.61 -13.31 -19.92
N GLY A 31 14.43 -13.81 -18.98
CA GLY A 31 14.49 -13.25 -17.63
C GLY A 31 14.91 -11.78 -17.60
N ILE A 32 15.91 -11.41 -18.41
CA ILE A 32 16.37 -10.02 -18.54
C ILE A 32 15.28 -9.12 -19.13
N VAL A 33 14.66 -9.54 -20.24
CA VAL A 33 13.62 -8.74 -20.92
C VAL A 33 12.35 -8.65 -20.08
N ALA A 34 11.92 -9.73 -19.42
CA ALA A 34 10.80 -9.71 -18.49
C ALA A 34 11.04 -8.73 -17.33
N GLY A 35 12.20 -8.81 -16.65
CA GLY A 35 12.53 -7.88 -15.57
C GLY A 35 12.55 -6.41 -16.01
N VAL A 36 13.04 -6.12 -17.21
CA VAL A 36 13.01 -4.76 -17.79
C VAL A 36 11.57 -4.32 -18.13
N CYS A 37 10.80 -5.17 -18.81
CA CYS A 37 9.43 -4.86 -19.22
C CYS A 37 8.48 -4.68 -18.02
N CYS A 38 8.54 -5.55 -17.01
CA CYS A 38 7.72 -5.44 -15.80
C CYS A 38 8.13 -4.21 -14.97
N ASN A 39 9.43 -3.92 -14.84
CA ASN A 39 9.91 -2.73 -14.11
C ASN A 39 9.39 -1.42 -14.72
N PHE A 40 9.47 -1.24 -16.05
CA PHE A 40 8.83 -0.11 -16.72
C PHE A 40 7.29 -0.20 -16.70
N GLY A 41 6.73 -1.41 -16.69
CA GLY A 41 5.31 -1.70 -16.51
C GLY A 41 4.70 -1.05 -15.26
N THR A 42 5.43 -1.04 -14.13
CA THR A 42 5.01 -0.36 -12.88
C THR A 42 4.72 1.13 -13.07
N LYS A 43 5.22 1.76 -14.15
CA LYS A 43 4.97 3.18 -14.45
C LYS A 43 3.66 3.43 -15.19
N ILE A 44 3.05 2.41 -15.80
CA ILE A 44 1.79 2.54 -16.54
C ILE A 44 0.65 2.98 -15.61
N LYS A 45 0.61 2.49 -14.37
CA LYS A 45 -0.48 2.79 -13.42
C LYS A 45 -0.62 4.30 -13.14
N PHE A 46 0.51 5.01 -12.99
CA PHE A 46 0.56 6.47 -12.85
C PHE A 46 0.18 7.24 -14.13
N LEU A 47 0.35 6.65 -15.32
CA LEU A 47 -0.01 7.27 -16.60
C LEU A 47 -1.51 7.13 -16.93
N VAL A 48 -2.13 6.04 -16.48
CA VAL A 48 -3.56 5.75 -16.71
C VAL A 48 -4.44 6.21 -15.53
N GLY A 49 -3.85 6.52 -14.38
CA GLY A 49 -4.59 6.93 -13.18
C GLY A 49 -5.30 5.76 -12.48
N ILE A 50 -4.74 4.56 -12.59
CA ILE A 50 -5.25 3.34 -11.94
C ILE A 50 -4.36 3.04 -10.73
N ASP A 51 -4.96 2.74 -9.58
CA ASP A 51 -4.20 2.19 -8.45
C ASP A 51 -4.15 0.66 -8.56
N ASP A 52 -2.96 0.13 -8.86
CA ASP A 52 -2.60 -1.28 -8.72
C ASP A 52 -1.63 -1.35 -7.54
N SER A 53 -2.17 -1.59 -6.35
CA SER A 53 -1.46 -1.42 -5.09
C SER A 53 -0.30 -2.40 -4.89
N LEU A 54 -0.27 -3.52 -5.65
CA LEU A 54 0.77 -4.55 -5.59
C LEU A 54 1.50 -4.77 -6.94
N ASP A 55 1.27 -3.90 -7.94
CA ASP A 55 1.83 -4.01 -9.30
C ASP A 55 1.52 -5.36 -10.01
N VAL A 56 0.38 -5.98 -9.69
CA VAL A 56 -0.02 -7.30 -10.20
C VAL A 56 -0.15 -7.31 -11.72
N PHE A 57 -0.69 -6.25 -12.32
CA PHE A 57 -0.80 -6.12 -13.78
C PHE A 57 0.59 -5.99 -14.43
N ALA A 58 1.52 -5.27 -13.79
CA ALA A 58 2.88 -5.12 -14.30
C ALA A 58 3.67 -6.43 -14.21
N GLU A 59 3.64 -7.11 -13.06
CA GLU A 59 4.42 -8.34 -12.86
C GLU A 59 3.80 -9.57 -13.53
N HIS A 60 2.49 -9.81 -13.33
CA HIS A 60 1.82 -11.00 -13.85
C HIS A 60 1.25 -10.80 -15.26
N GLY A 61 0.61 -9.65 -15.51
CA GLY A 61 0.00 -9.34 -16.80
C GLY A 61 1.04 -9.16 -17.90
N ILE A 62 1.91 -8.16 -17.77
CA ILE A 62 2.95 -7.86 -18.77
C ILE A 62 4.00 -8.98 -18.82
N GLY A 63 4.42 -9.52 -17.67
CA GLY A 63 5.33 -10.68 -17.62
C GLY A 63 4.79 -11.90 -18.38
N GLY A 64 3.51 -12.22 -18.22
CA GLY A 64 2.85 -13.31 -18.95
C GLY A 64 2.77 -13.06 -20.45
N MET A 65 2.49 -11.82 -20.87
CA MET A 65 2.52 -11.42 -22.30
C MET A 65 3.93 -11.57 -22.90
N VAL A 66 4.97 -11.09 -22.20
CA VAL A 66 6.37 -11.24 -22.63
C VAL A 66 6.74 -12.72 -22.76
N GLY A 67 6.34 -13.56 -21.81
CA GLY A 67 6.55 -15.01 -21.87
C GLY A 67 5.88 -15.68 -23.07
N LEU A 68 4.61 -15.35 -23.35
CA LEU A 68 3.86 -15.88 -24.49
C LEU A 68 4.46 -15.43 -25.84
N ILE A 69 4.97 -14.19 -25.92
CA ILE A 69 5.71 -13.68 -27.08
C ILE A 69 7.05 -14.41 -27.22
N PHE A 70 7.79 -14.65 -26.14
CA PHE A 70 9.06 -15.39 -26.20
C PHE A 70 8.87 -16.85 -26.63
N ASN A 71 7.81 -17.53 -26.18
CA ASN A 71 7.42 -18.83 -26.74
C ASN A 71 7.21 -18.72 -28.26
N ALA A 72 6.44 -17.72 -28.73
CA ALA A 72 6.15 -17.53 -30.15
C ALA A 72 7.40 -17.41 -31.05
N PHE A 73 8.47 -16.79 -30.53
CA PHE A 73 9.74 -16.64 -31.24
C PHE A 73 10.69 -17.83 -31.04
N PHE A 74 10.96 -18.20 -29.79
CA PHE A 74 12.09 -19.05 -29.38
C PHE A 74 11.71 -20.52 -29.11
N ALA A 75 10.44 -20.92 -29.25
CA ALA A 75 10.07 -22.33 -29.10
C ALA A 75 10.77 -23.21 -30.16
N THR A 76 11.32 -24.35 -29.76
CA THR A 76 11.99 -25.30 -30.68
C THR A 76 11.42 -26.72 -30.54
N LYS A 77 11.20 -27.38 -31.68
CA LYS A 77 10.74 -28.77 -31.79
C LYS A 77 11.67 -29.76 -31.06
N HIS A 78 12.95 -29.42 -30.91
CA HIS A 78 13.89 -30.27 -30.19
C HIS A 78 13.61 -30.27 -28.69
N VAL A 79 13.45 -29.08 -28.08
CA VAL A 79 13.10 -28.94 -26.66
C VAL A 79 11.73 -29.55 -26.37
N ILE A 80 10.74 -29.27 -27.22
CA ILE A 80 9.38 -29.82 -27.11
C ILE A 80 9.39 -31.36 -27.19
N GLY A 81 10.20 -31.93 -28.09
CA GLY A 81 10.32 -33.37 -28.29
C GLY A 81 11.13 -34.13 -27.24
N LEU A 82 11.70 -33.46 -26.22
CA LEU A 82 12.48 -34.12 -25.16
C LEU A 82 11.65 -35.06 -24.27
N ASP A 83 10.32 -34.92 -24.27
CA ASP A 83 9.41 -35.80 -23.54
C ASP A 83 9.16 -37.16 -24.22
N GLY A 84 9.60 -37.32 -25.48
CA GLY A 84 9.37 -38.52 -26.29
C GLY A 84 7.93 -38.70 -26.81
N VAL A 85 7.02 -37.78 -26.52
CA VAL A 85 5.59 -37.82 -26.88
C VAL A 85 5.25 -36.74 -27.91
N ASN A 86 5.67 -35.49 -27.68
CA ASN A 86 5.36 -34.33 -28.52
C ASN A 86 6.31 -34.16 -29.72
N SER A 87 6.92 -35.26 -30.19
CA SER A 87 7.94 -35.28 -31.24
C SER A 87 7.46 -34.84 -32.64
N GLY A 88 6.15 -34.69 -32.84
CA GLY A 88 5.54 -34.14 -34.07
C GLY A 88 5.14 -32.66 -33.98
N THR A 89 5.42 -31.97 -32.87
CA THR A 89 5.01 -30.58 -32.65
C THR A 89 6.06 -29.60 -33.18
N ASP A 90 5.73 -28.81 -34.20
CA ASP A 90 6.64 -27.75 -34.68
C ASP A 90 6.65 -26.52 -33.75
N GLY A 91 7.84 -25.94 -33.57
CA GLY A 91 8.09 -24.82 -32.65
C GLY A 91 7.60 -23.44 -33.11
N GLY A 92 8.38 -22.41 -32.79
CA GLY A 92 8.08 -21.01 -33.04
C GLY A 92 8.69 -20.46 -34.34
N PHE A 93 8.92 -19.14 -34.34
CA PHE A 93 9.52 -18.41 -35.46
C PHE A 93 10.89 -18.97 -35.89
N LEU A 94 11.75 -19.35 -34.94
CA LEU A 94 13.08 -19.91 -35.24
C LEU A 94 13.01 -21.27 -35.96
N ASP A 95 11.93 -22.02 -35.78
CA ASP A 95 11.62 -23.26 -36.51
C ASP A 95 10.88 -23.03 -37.84
N HIS A 96 10.87 -21.78 -38.32
CA HIS A 96 10.15 -21.30 -39.52
C HIS A 96 8.62 -21.36 -39.44
N ARG A 97 8.02 -21.63 -38.27
CA ARG A 97 6.57 -21.61 -38.08
C ARG A 97 6.07 -20.21 -37.75
N PHE A 98 6.11 -19.32 -38.73
CA PHE A 98 5.69 -17.92 -38.62
C PHE A 98 4.25 -17.73 -38.09
N ALA A 99 3.37 -18.70 -38.35
CA ALA A 99 1.99 -18.71 -37.86
C ALA A 99 1.88 -18.75 -36.32
N THR A 100 2.89 -19.26 -35.59
CA THR A 100 2.88 -19.35 -34.12
C THR A 100 2.77 -17.96 -33.47
N ILE A 101 3.32 -16.91 -34.09
CA ILE A 101 3.12 -15.52 -33.62
C ILE A 101 1.65 -15.12 -33.65
N GLY A 102 0.93 -15.44 -34.73
CA GLY A 102 -0.50 -15.17 -34.83
C GLY A 102 -1.32 -15.87 -33.74
N TRP A 103 -1.01 -17.14 -33.46
CA TRP A 103 -1.66 -17.91 -32.40
C TRP A 103 -1.37 -17.36 -31.00
N GLN A 104 -0.13 -16.99 -30.71
CA GLN A 104 0.25 -16.48 -29.38
C GLN A 104 -0.30 -15.07 -29.12
N ILE A 105 -0.34 -14.20 -30.14
CA ILE A 105 -1.03 -12.89 -30.03
C ILE A 105 -2.55 -13.09 -29.87
N ALA A 106 -3.17 -14.02 -30.60
CA ALA A 106 -4.58 -14.34 -30.41
C ALA A 106 -4.87 -14.89 -29.00
N ALA A 107 -3.98 -15.74 -28.47
CA ALA A 107 -4.09 -16.25 -27.10
C ALA A 107 -3.98 -15.13 -26.05
N ILE A 108 -3.03 -14.20 -26.20
CA ILE A 108 -2.92 -13.01 -25.33
C ILE A 108 -4.21 -12.19 -25.36
N VAL A 109 -4.68 -11.80 -26.55
CA VAL A 109 -5.87 -10.94 -26.71
C VAL A 109 -7.13 -11.64 -26.18
N ALA A 110 -7.31 -12.93 -26.46
CA ALA A 110 -8.45 -13.71 -25.96
C ALA A 110 -8.41 -13.88 -24.44
N ALA A 111 -7.26 -14.26 -23.86
CA ALA A 111 -7.13 -14.49 -22.43
C ALA A 111 -7.26 -13.17 -21.62
N SER A 112 -6.54 -12.11 -22.02
CA SER A 112 -6.64 -10.81 -21.34
C SER A 112 -8.00 -10.16 -21.54
N GLY A 113 -8.60 -10.27 -22.73
CA GLY A 113 -9.95 -9.78 -23.00
C GLY A 113 -11.01 -10.49 -22.16
N TYR A 114 -10.99 -11.83 -22.13
CA TYR A 114 -11.90 -12.63 -21.30
C TYR A 114 -11.71 -12.34 -19.81
N ALA A 115 -10.46 -12.38 -19.32
CA ALA A 115 -10.17 -12.14 -17.90
C ALA A 115 -10.63 -10.75 -17.46
N PHE A 116 -10.29 -9.70 -18.22
CA PHE A 116 -10.71 -8.32 -17.90
C PHE A 116 -12.23 -8.16 -17.93
N VAL A 117 -12.89 -8.56 -19.02
CA VAL A 117 -14.35 -8.37 -19.19
C VAL A 117 -15.13 -9.18 -18.16
N MET A 118 -14.80 -10.46 -17.94
CA MET A 118 -15.52 -11.28 -16.96
C MET A 118 -15.26 -10.82 -15.53
N SER A 119 -14.03 -10.42 -15.19
CA SER A 119 -13.74 -9.91 -13.84
C SER A 119 -14.45 -8.57 -13.59
N ALA A 120 -14.50 -7.67 -14.58
CA ALA A 120 -15.25 -6.41 -14.48
C ALA A 120 -16.76 -6.63 -14.34
N ILE A 121 -17.34 -7.59 -15.08
CA ILE A 121 -18.75 -7.98 -14.96
C ILE A 121 -19.04 -8.55 -13.57
N ILE A 122 -18.24 -9.52 -13.11
CA ILE A 122 -18.42 -10.16 -11.79
C ILE A 122 -18.27 -9.11 -10.69
N ALA A 123 -17.24 -8.28 -10.75
CA ALA A 123 -17.00 -7.22 -9.77
C ALA A 123 -18.17 -6.22 -9.71
N LYS A 124 -18.72 -5.80 -10.87
CA LYS A 124 -19.86 -4.88 -10.91
C LYS A 124 -21.20 -5.53 -10.53
N ILE A 125 -21.37 -6.84 -10.71
CA ILE A 125 -22.53 -7.56 -10.17
C ILE A 125 -22.45 -7.61 -8.64
N ILE A 126 -21.28 -7.89 -8.07
CA ILE A 126 -21.06 -7.93 -6.62
C ILE A 126 -21.27 -6.54 -5.98
N ASP A 127 -20.68 -5.50 -6.57
CA ASP A 127 -20.80 -4.09 -6.14
C ASP A 127 -22.25 -3.54 -6.15
N LEU A 128 -23.16 -4.17 -6.91
CA LEU A 128 -24.58 -3.85 -6.93
C LEU A 128 -25.42 -4.58 -5.86
N VAL A 129 -24.87 -5.59 -5.18
CA VAL A 129 -25.60 -6.33 -4.13
C VAL A 129 -25.44 -5.62 -2.78
N PRO A 130 -26.54 -5.21 -2.11
CA PRO A 130 -26.47 -4.59 -0.79
C PRO A 130 -25.77 -5.51 0.23
N GLY A 131 -24.72 -4.98 0.87
CA GLY A 131 -23.90 -5.73 1.84
C GLY A 131 -22.66 -6.42 1.26
N LEU A 132 -22.46 -6.44 -0.07
CA LEU A 132 -21.27 -7.04 -0.71
C LEU A 132 -20.43 -6.02 -1.48
N LYS A 133 -20.31 -4.78 -0.99
CA LYS A 133 -19.45 -3.77 -1.61
C LYS A 133 -17.99 -4.23 -1.62
N LEU A 134 -17.32 -4.10 -2.77
CA LEU A 134 -15.91 -4.48 -2.93
C LEU A 134 -14.92 -3.46 -2.36
N ARG A 135 -15.39 -2.24 -2.05
CA ARG A 135 -14.62 -1.20 -1.39
C ARG A 135 -15.28 -0.84 -0.05
N ALA A 136 -14.44 -0.60 0.96
CA ALA A 136 -14.87 -0.20 2.29
C ALA A 136 -15.46 1.22 2.30
N SER A 137 -15.90 1.70 3.46
CA SER A 137 -16.21 3.12 3.65
C SER A 137 -14.92 3.95 3.77
N GLU A 138 -15.00 5.24 3.47
CA GLU A 138 -13.89 6.18 3.70
C GLU A 138 -13.48 6.23 5.19
N GLU A 139 -14.45 6.05 6.09
CA GLU A 139 -14.25 5.91 7.53
C GLU A 139 -13.46 4.65 7.91
N ALA A 140 -13.77 3.49 7.31
CA ALA A 140 -13.02 2.24 7.50
C ALA A 140 -11.62 2.29 6.88
N GLU A 141 -11.46 2.94 5.71
CA GLU A 141 -10.15 3.18 5.09
C GLU A 141 -9.26 4.12 5.95
N LEU A 142 -9.86 5.03 6.71
CA LEU A 142 -9.16 5.90 7.68
C LEU A 142 -8.86 5.20 9.01
N LEU A 143 -9.75 4.32 9.49
CA LEU A 143 -9.57 3.56 10.73
C LEU A 143 -8.52 2.45 10.58
N GLY A 144 -8.54 1.76 9.43
CA GLY A 144 -7.71 0.61 9.09
C GLY A 144 -8.52 -0.69 9.01
N MET A 145 -8.28 -1.48 7.96
CA MET A 145 -9.01 -2.72 7.68
C MET A 145 -8.85 -3.82 8.75
N ASP A 146 -7.74 -3.80 9.49
CA ASP A 146 -7.51 -4.68 10.64
C ASP A 146 -8.58 -4.42 11.73
N ASP A 147 -8.77 -3.15 12.12
CA ASP A 147 -9.73 -2.72 13.15
C ASP A 147 -11.19 -2.85 12.67
N ASP A 148 -11.49 -2.41 11.44
CA ASP A 148 -12.85 -2.47 10.85
C ASP A 148 -13.37 -3.90 10.64
N GLN A 149 -12.53 -4.82 10.16
CA GLN A 149 -12.99 -6.15 9.74
C GLN A 149 -12.59 -7.29 10.67
N HIS A 150 -11.56 -7.11 11.51
CA HIS A 150 -11.07 -8.15 12.42
C HIS A 150 -11.18 -7.74 13.90
N GLY A 151 -11.22 -6.44 14.21
CA GLY A 151 -11.30 -5.94 15.59
C GLY A 151 -10.03 -6.19 16.40
N GLU A 152 -8.91 -6.39 15.73
CA GLU A 152 -7.56 -6.60 16.29
C GLU A 152 -6.52 -5.85 15.44
N PHE A 153 -5.29 -5.71 15.93
CA PHE A 153 -4.19 -5.14 15.16
C PHE A 153 -3.16 -6.20 14.80
N SER A 154 -2.67 -6.17 13.56
CA SER A 154 -1.56 -7.04 13.13
C SER A 154 -0.25 -6.84 13.91
N TYR A 155 -0.11 -5.76 14.71
CA TYR A 155 1.02 -5.53 15.61
C TYR A 155 0.66 -4.68 16.85
N ASP A 156 1.00 -5.16 18.05
CA ASP A 156 0.77 -4.52 19.36
C ASP A 156 1.30 -3.07 19.43
N TYR A 157 2.41 -2.76 18.74
CA TYR A 157 3.01 -1.43 18.76
C TYR A 157 2.21 -0.38 17.96
N VAL A 158 1.29 -0.81 17.09
CA VAL A 158 0.38 0.06 16.34
C VAL A 158 -0.77 0.51 17.25
N GLU A 159 -1.39 -0.44 17.96
CA GLU A 159 -2.39 -0.21 19.01
C GLU A 159 -1.85 0.78 20.06
N VAL A 160 -0.74 0.44 20.73
CA VAL A 160 -0.12 1.28 21.77
C VAL A 160 0.27 2.66 21.25
N ARG A 161 0.67 2.79 19.98
CA ARG A 161 0.96 4.11 19.37
C ARG A 161 -0.32 4.90 19.11
N ARG A 162 -1.38 4.27 18.59
CA ARG A 162 -2.64 4.95 18.28
C ARG A 162 -3.26 5.52 19.55
N ASP A 163 -3.33 4.72 20.60
CA ASP A 163 -3.94 5.11 21.87
C ASP A 163 -3.10 6.18 22.59
N PHE A 164 -1.77 6.11 22.51
CA PHE A 164 -0.90 7.18 23.03
C PHE A 164 -1.08 8.51 22.27
N LEU A 165 -1.34 8.47 20.96
CA LEU A 165 -1.63 9.66 20.16
C LEU A 165 -3.08 10.16 20.33
N ALA A 166 -4.03 9.29 20.70
CA ALA A 166 -5.37 9.69 21.11
C ALA A 166 -5.37 10.36 22.50
N TRP A 167 -4.45 9.97 23.39
CA TRP A 167 -4.30 10.56 24.72
C TRP A 167 -3.47 11.86 24.74
N SER A 168 -2.49 12.01 23.85
CA SER A 168 -1.58 13.17 23.85
C SER A 168 -2.09 14.30 22.94
N PRO A 169 -2.29 15.53 23.47
CA PRO A 169 -2.72 16.67 22.64
C PRO A 169 -1.75 16.93 21.49
N GLN A 170 -2.29 17.04 20.27
CA GLN A 170 -1.51 17.40 19.09
C GLN A 170 -0.92 18.80 19.29
N ARG A 171 0.41 18.86 19.40
CA ARG A 171 1.14 20.06 19.85
C ARG A 171 1.23 21.12 18.76
N GLY A 172 0.12 21.80 18.50
CA GLY A 172 -0.01 22.86 17.48
C GLY A 172 -1.14 23.86 17.75
N GLU A 173 -2.31 23.39 18.18
CA GLU A 173 -3.47 24.25 18.48
C GLU A 173 -3.53 24.58 19.99
N PRO A 174 -3.70 25.86 20.40
CA PRO A 174 -3.95 26.21 21.79
C PRO A 174 -5.42 25.90 22.14
N ALA A 175 -5.66 24.79 22.84
CA ALA A 175 -6.98 24.50 23.38
C ALA A 175 -7.44 25.63 24.32
N GLU A 176 -8.60 26.23 24.05
CA GLU A 176 -9.18 27.24 24.95
C GLU A 176 -9.46 26.63 26.34
N GLU A 177 -9.33 27.47 27.37
CA GLU A 177 -9.30 27.08 28.78
C GLU A 177 -10.68 26.61 29.28
N GLY A 178 -11.07 25.40 28.89
CA GLY A 178 -12.33 24.76 29.25
C GLY A 178 -12.70 23.51 28.44
N THR A 179 -12.16 23.31 27.23
CA THR A 179 -12.51 22.15 26.40
C THR A 179 -11.73 20.89 26.82
N MET A 180 -12.35 20.01 27.61
CA MET A 180 -11.92 18.61 27.65
C MET A 180 -12.18 17.98 26.28
N LEU A 181 -11.12 17.49 25.64
CA LEU A 181 -11.25 16.65 24.44
C LEU A 181 -11.85 15.30 24.86
N GLU A 182 -13.11 15.07 24.51
CA GLU A 182 -13.74 13.76 24.70
C GLU A 182 -13.18 12.78 23.64
N PRO A 183 -12.65 11.61 24.03
CA PRO A 183 -12.08 10.67 23.07
C PRO A 183 -13.18 10.11 22.15
N GLN A 184 -13.23 10.58 20.90
CA GLN A 184 -14.26 10.17 19.94
C GLN A 184 -14.18 8.69 19.56
N HIS A 185 -12.99 8.08 19.66
CA HIS A 185 -12.75 6.67 19.35
C HIS A 185 -11.82 6.05 20.41
N GLY A 186 -12.23 4.90 20.95
CA GLY A 186 -11.52 4.16 21.99
C GLY A 186 -12.49 3.40 22.91
N ILE A 187 -12.02 2.30 23.52
CA ILE A 187 -12.86 1.47 24.40
C ILE A 187 -13.11 2.22 25.72
N ALA A 188 -14.37 2.66 25.94
CA ALA A 188 -14.76 3.53 27.04
C ALA A 188 -14.39 2.99 28.45
N GLU A 189 -14.27 1.67 28.59
CA GLU A 189 -13.88 0.98 29.83
C GLU A 189 -12.45 1.34 30.25
N HIS A 190 -11.54 1.61 29.31
CA HIS A 190 -10.15 2.02 29.60
C HIS A 190 -10.08 3.43 30.18
N ALA A 191 -10.96 4.35 29.73
CA ALA A 191 -11.09 5.69 30.31
C ALA A 191 -11.61 5.67 31.77
N SER A 192 -12.24 4.57 32.20
CA SER A 192 -12.71 4.42 33.60
C SER A 192 -11.57 4.09 34.57
N MET A 193 -10.56 3.33 34.14
CA MET A 193 -9.48 2.82 35.00
C MET A 193 -8.52 3.90 35.52
N ILE A 194 -8.48 5.07 34.88
CA ILE A 194 -7.57 6.18 35.22
C ILE A 194 -8.26 7.23 36.11
N ARG A 195 -9.59 7.19 36.28
CA ARG A 195 -10.31 8.08 37.21
C ARG A 195 -10.11 7.62 38.65
N PRO A 196 -9.45 8.40 39.54
CA PRO A 196 -9.45 8.10 40.96
C PRO A 196 -10.88 8.22 41.49
N THR A 197 -11.40 7.18 42.13
CA THR A 197 -12.70 7.25 42.79
C THR A 197 -12.63 8.27 43.93
N SER A 198 -13.35 9.39 43.77
CA SER A 198 -13.22 10.61 44.57
C SER A 198 -13.77 10.52 46.00
N SER A 199 -13.86 9.30 46.55
CA SER A 199 -14.42 8.96 47.86
C SER A 199 -13.36 8.54 48.89
N SER A 200 -12.10 8.31 48.49
CA SER A 200 -11.04 7.77 49.36
C SER A 200 -10.10 8.81 49.98
N VAL A 201 -9.92 9.98 49.34
CA VAL A 201 -8.86 10.95 49.70
C VAL A 201 -9.24 11.88 50.86
N ALA A 202 -10.54 12.09 51.11
CA ALA A 202 -11.05 13.14 52.01
C ALA A 202 -10.94 12.86 53.54
N MET A 203 -10.10 11.91 53.97
CA MET A 203 -9.97 11.48 55.38
C MET A 203 -8.54 11.48 55.93
N ALA A 204 -7.53 11.88 55.13
CA ALA A 204 -6.16 12.06 55.58
C ALA A 204 -5.77 13.54 55.57
N GLU A 205 -5.07 13.97 56.63
CA GLU A 205 -4.42 15.27 56.81
C GLU A 205 -5.31 16.53 56.83
N GLY A 206 -5.14 17.48 57.75
CA GLY A 206 -4.25 17.48 58.92
C GLY A 206 -4.18 18.86 59.59
N LYS A 207 -4.61 18.96 60.86
CA LYS A 207 -4.47 20.19 61.66
C LYS A 207 -2.98 20.52 61.91
N ARG A 208 -2.53 21.76 61.60
CA ARG A 208 -1.70 22.61 62.51
C ARG A 208 -1.42 24.02 61.94
N SER A 209 -0.74 24.84 62.74
CA SER A 209 -0.89 26.29 62.83
C SER A 209 0.38 27.12 62.59
N SER A 210 0.20 28.27 61.94
CA SER A 210 0.92 29.56 62.13
C SER A 210 2.35 29.75 61.59
N PRO A 211 2.81 31.00 61.32
CA PRO A 211 3.87 31.27 60.31
C PRO A 211 5.08 32.15 60.73
N SER A 212 6.21 31.99 60.02
CA SER A 212 7.39 32.90 60.02
C SER A 212 8.42 32.53 58.92
N SER A 213 9.41 33.36 58.51
CA SER A 213 9.44 34.82 58.21
C SER A 213 10.77 35.25 57.52
N LEU A 214 10.74 36.39 56.80
CA LEU A 214 11.86 37.31 56.43
C LEU A 214 13.01 36.90 55.45
N ARG A 215 13.19 37.75 54.41
CA ARG A 215 14.45 38.16 53.71
C ARG A 215 15.17 37.12 52.80
N ASP A 216 15.97 37.50 51.78
CA ASP A 216 16.39 38.84 51.27
C ASP A 216 16.64 38.87 49.73
N HIS A 217 17.09 40.03 49.22
CA HIS A 217 17.83 40.32 47.95
C HIS A 217 18.55 39.14 47.24
N SER A 218 18.81 39.14 45.92
CA SER A 218 18.57 40.08 44.79
C SER A 218 18.43 39.26 43.46
N ASP A 219 18.52 39.72 42.20
CA ASP A 219 18.94 40.99 41.57
C ASP A 219 18.28 41.22 40.18
N ARG A 220 18.88 42.03 39.28
CA ARG A 220 18.36 42.38 37.93
C ARG A 220 19.30 42.03 36.78
N GLU A 221 18.72 41.71 35.62
CA GLU A 221 19.20 42.24 34.33
C GLU A 221 18.02 42.35 33.33
N GLU A 222 17.96 43.44 32.57
CA GLU A 222 16.93 43.72 31.55
C GLU A 222 17.58 43.74 30.16
N VAL A 223 17.00 43.06 29.17
CA VAL A 223 17.27 43.34 27.75
C VAL A 223 15.95 43.52 27.00
N ILE A 224 15.91 44.60 26.23
CA ILE A 224 14.71 45.28 25.72
C ILE A 224 14.01 44.51 24.59
N VAL A 225 12.68 44.68 24.52
CA VAL A 225 11.82 44.23 23.41
C VAL A 225 11.91 45.20 22.24
N GLU A 226 12.04 44.68 21.02
CA GLU A 226 11.76 45.43 19.78
C GLU A 226 10.74 44.64 18.94
N ALA A 227 9.76 45.35 18.37
CA ALA A 227 8.60 44.75 17.71
C ALA A 227 8.47 45.25 16.26
N VAL A 228 8.14 44.34 15.34
CA VAL A 228 7.82 44.66 13.94
C VAL A 228 6.58 43.88 13.50
N GLU A 229 5.67 44.55 12.81
CA GLU A 229 4.30 44.13 12.52
C GLU A 229 4.17 43.44 11.14
N PRO A 230 3.31 42.41 10.96
CA PRO A 230 3.24 41.65 9.71
C PRO A 230 2.51 42.41 8.59
N THR A 231 3.17 42.59 7.45
CA THR A 231 2.58 43.25 6.27
C THR A 231 1.86 42.27 5.35
N ILE A 232 0.53 42.37 5.27
CA ILE A 232 -0.32 41.64 4.32
C ILE A 232 -0.22 42.27 2.91
N LYS A 233 -0.17 41.45 1.85
CA LYS A 233 -0.46 41.87 0.46
C LYS A 233 -1.24 40.80 -0.31
N GLU A 234 -2.09 41.25 -1.23
CA GLU A 234 -3.09 40.45 -1.95
C GLU A 234 -2.99 40.66 -3.48
N LYS A 235 -3.50 39.69 -4.26
CA LYS A 235 -3.88 39.73 -5.71
C LYS A 235 -2.84 40.13 -6.79
N GLN A 236 -2.46 39.13 -7.62
CA GLN A 236 -2.77 38.94 -9.08
C GLN A 236 -2.65 40.11 -10.12
N PRO A 237 -2.65 39.85 -11.47
CA PRO A 237 -2.65 38.59 -12.24
C PRO A 237 -1.64 38.51 -13.43
N SER A 238 -1.72 37.39 -14.18
CA SER A 238 -1.46 37.21 -15.63
C SER A 238 -0.06 37.46 -16.24
N ALA A 239 0.54 36.36 -16.72
CA ALA A 239 1.04 36.21 -18.10
C ALA A 239 0.85 34.74 -18.54
#